data_AF-A0AA96NQR1-F1
#
_entry.id   AF-A0AA96NQR1-F1
#
_cell.length_a   1.000
_cell.length_b   1.000
_cell.length_c   1.000
_cell.angle_alpha   90.00
_cell.angle_beta   90.00
_cell.angle_gamma   90.00
#
_symmetry.space_group_name_H-M   'P 1'
#
loop_
_entity.id
_entity.type
_entity.pdbx_description
1 polymer ?
#
loop_
_entity_poly.entity_id
_entity_poly.type
_entity_poly.pdbx_seq_one_letter_code
_entity_poly.pdbx_strand_id
1 'polypeptide(L)'
;MKKFEIPEPKDYQNFVKHYLEVMREGKEAQAFLGTEVKYRFRQRDSYELDSTDIGVLMEYCLYPLYVEGDRDIARRTFAILKDFSLSVDLVKLDKVTDYIFIQNRRLRRYTSLPFIIETDELVKNIIESISKLSDGQKKDWLYQGLCNALECDPVYRKCDEEKVEKILKEFKEKYYNPPKVVKTIKTVEKIELDVTSIDAMGVADDHLELLLIDENKWIESLEEEHLLKLQEKLNNYIYFLESKQYVERYGDKFDKKVIHITFQYSPSDNGLAFLAVVQKTLQNTDMSLKVELPE
;
A
#
# COMPACT_ATOMS: atom_id res chain seq x y z
N MET A 1 13.50 -11.43 13.81
CA MET A 1 12.35 -11.87 12.98
C MET A 1 11.24 -12.31 13.92
N LYS A 2 9.96 -12.06 13.59
CA LYS A 2 8.80 -12.41 14.44
C LYS A 2 8.15 -13.71 13.96
N LYS A 3 7.29 -14.34 14.77
CA LYS A 3 6.42 -15.44 14.28
C LYS A 3 5.35 -14.85 13.34
N PHE A 4 4.95 -15.57 12.30
CA PHE A 4 3.79 -15.17 11.52
C PHE A 4 2.52 -15.36 12.35
N GLU A 5 1.76 -14.29 12.52
CA GLU A 5 0.48 -14.29 13.22
C GLU A 5 -0.63 -14.37 12.18
N ILE A 6 -1.56 -15.30 12.38
CA ILE A 6 -2.74 -15.43 11.52
C ILE A 6 -3.70 -14.28 11.88
N PRO A 7 -4.38 -13.66 10.91
CA PRO A 7 -5.41 -12.66 11.20
C PRO A 7 -6.46 -13.18 12.18
N GLU A 8 -7.17 -12.29 12.86
CA GLU A 8 -8.25 -12.70 13.77
C GLU A 8 -9.36 -13.43 12.97
N PRO A 9 -10.06 -14.42 13.54
CA PRO A 9 -11.08 -15.19 12.81
C PRO A 9 -12.13 -14.33 12.11
N LYS A 10 -12.55 -13.23 12.73
CA LYS A 10 -13.50 -12.27 12.15
C LYS A 10 -13.03 -11.68 10.80
N ASP A 11 -11.72 -11.63 10.56
CA ASP A 11 -11.12 -10.99 9.40
C ASP A 11 -10.95 -11.99 8.23
N TYR A 12 -10.92 -13.30 8.49
CA TYR A 12 -10.74 -14.33 7.46
C TYR A 12 -11.93 -15.30 7.28
N GLN A 13 -12.89 -15.37 8.21
CA GLN A 13 -13.97 -16.38 8.19
C GLN A 13 -14.75 -16.42 6.87
N ASN A 14 -15.02 -15.27 6.26
CA ASN A 14 -15.72 -15.21 4.98
C ASN A 14 -14.88 -15.80 3.84
N PHE A 15 -13.56 -15.56 3.85
CA PHE A 15 -12.63 -16.13 2.88
C PHE A 15 -12.54 -17.65 3.04
N VAL A 16 -12.40 -18.15 4.28
CA VAL A 16 -12.38 -19.58 4.56
C VAL A 16 -13.68 -20.25 4.13
N LYS A 17 -14.83 -19.68 4.47
CA LYS A 17 -16.14 -20.22 4.05
C LYS A 17 -16.22 -20.34 2.53
N HIS A 18 -15.83 -19.29 1.82
CA HIS A 18 -15.81 -19.28 0.36
C HIS A 18 -14.84 -20.33 -0.20
N TYR A 19 -13.62 -20.42 0.32
CA TYR A 19 -12.65 -21.44 -0.12
C TYR A 19 -13.14 -22.86 0.11
N LEU A 20 -13.81 -23.13 1.24
CA LEU A 20 -14.42 -24.44 1.52
C LEU A 20 -15.52 -24.80 0.51
N GLU A 21 -16.28 -23.83 0.00
CA GLU A 21 -17.24 -24.07 -1.10
C GLU A 21 -16.51 -24.45 -2.39
N VAL A 22 -15.43 -23.74 -2.72
CA VAL A 22 -14.57 -24.07 -3.89
C VAL A 22 -13.96 -25.47 -3.77
N MET A 23 -13.54 -25.86 -2.56
CA MET A 23 -13.05 -27.21 -2.26
C MET A 23 -14.13 -28.28 -2.49
N ARG A 24 -15.37 -28.03 -2.03
CA ARG A 24 -16.50 -28.95 -2.25
C ARG A 24 -16.82 -29.15 -3.74
N GLU A 25 -16.60 -28.14 -4.56
CA GLU A 25 -16.74 -28.22 -6.01
C GLU A 25 -15.57 -28.92 -6.72
N GLY A 26 -14.47 -29.22 -6.01
CA GLY A 26 -13.24 -29.74 -6.60
C GLY A 26 -12.53 -28.72 -7.50
N LYS A 27 -12.70 -27.43 -7.22
CA LYS A 27 -12.23 -26.31 -8.05
C LYS A 27 -11.08 -25.52 -7.39
N GLU A 28 -10.35 -26.14 -6.47
CA GLU A 28 -9.23 -25.49 -5.76
C GLU A 28 -8.22 -24.83 -6.72
N ALA A 29 -7.88 -25.46 -7.85
CA ALA A 29 -7.02 -24.83 -8.86
C ALA A 29 -7.58 -23.51 -9.42
N GLN A 30 -8.91 -23.40 -9.57
CA GLN A 30 -9.55 -22.14 -9.99
C GLN A 30 -9.46 -21.06 -8.91
N ALA A 31 -9.37 -21.43 -7.62
CA ALA A 31 -9.12 -20.47 -6.55
C ALA A 31 -7.76 -19.78 -6.71
N PHE A 32 -6.73 -20.52 -7.14
CA PHE A 32 -5.41 -19.95 -7.40
C PHE A 32 -5.40 -19.05 -8.64
N LEU A 33 -6.18 -19.39 -9.67
CA LEU A 33 -6.26 -18.58 -10.90
C LEU A 33 -7.09 -17.31 -10.69
N GLY A 34 -8.27 -17.44 -10.11
CA GLY A 34 -9.23 -16.35 -9.94
C GLY A 34 -9.73 -15.72 -11.24
N THR A 35 -9.60 -16.41 -12.38
CA THR A 35 -10.06 -15.91 -13.69
C THR A 35 -11.59 -15.76 -13.71
N GLU A 36 -12.31 -16.72 -13.13
CA GLU A 36 -13.74 -16.59 -12.84
C GLU A 36 -13.96 -15.86 -11.52
N VAL A 37 -14.80 -14.82 -11.54
CA VAL A 37 -15.10 -13.97 -10.38
C VAL A 37 -15.53 -14.79 -9.16
N LYS A 38 -16.29 -15.87 -9.36
CA LYS A 38 -16.80 -16.73 -8.27
C LYS A 38 -15.72 -17.54 -7.55
N TYR A 39 -14.51 -17.66 -8.09
CA TYR A 39 -13.39 -18.35 -7.43
C TYR A 39 -12.25 -17.38 -7.08
N ARG A 40 -12.47 -16.07 -7.21
CA ARG A 40 -11.42 -15.06 -7.03
C ARG A 40 -11.28 -14.63 -5.57
N PHE A 41 -10.05 -14.64 -5.07
CA PHE A 41 -9.71 -14.19 -3.72
C PHE A 41 -8.85 -12.92 -3.79
N ARG A 42 -9.36 -11.80 -3.26
CA ARG A 42 -8.67 -10.50 -3.27
C ARG A 42 -9.14 -9.61 -2.12
N GLN A 43 -8.37 -8.58 -1.81
CA GLN A 43 -8.76 -7.48 -0.92
C GLN A 43 -8.84 -6.17 -1.70
N ARG A 44 -9.28 -5.08 -1.04
CA ARG A 44 -9.44 -3.76 -1.67
C ARG A 44 -8.12 -3.22 -2.23
N ASP A 45 -7.02 -3.58 -1.59
CA ASP A 45 -5.65 -3.18 -1.88
C ASP A 45 -4.86 -4.18 -2.73
N SER A 46 -5.50 -5.28 -3.18
CA SER A 46 -4.89 -6.21 -4.12
C SER A 46 -4.51 -5.51 -5.43
N TYR A 47 -3.27 -5.70 -5.87
CA TYR A 47 -2.72 -5.08 -7.07
C TYR A 47 -3.39 -5.60 -8.35
N GLU A 48 -3.65 -6.91 -8.42
CA GLU A 48 -4.36 -7.53 -9.53
C GLU A 48 -5.87 -7.56 -9.28
N LEU A 49 -6.63 -6.96 -10.21
CA LEU A 49 -8.08 -6.86 -10.10
C LEU A 49 -8.83 -8.04 -10.75
N ASP A 50 -8.20 -8.66 -11.74
CA ASP A 50 -8.83 -9.66 -12.62
C ASP A 50 -8.44 -11.11 -12.33
N SER A 51 -7.64 -11.34 -11.27
CA SER A 51 -7.16 -12.66 -10.85
C SER A 51 -7.18 -12.77 -9.32
N THR A 52 -6.82 -13.94 -8.79
CA THR A 52 -6.61 -14.11 -7.35
C THR A 52 -5.27 -13.52 -6.92
N ASP A 53 -5.30 -12.75 -5.84
CA ASP A 53 -4.12 -12.35 -5.09
C ASP A 53 -3.64 -13.54 -4.23
N ILE A 54 -2.50 -14.11 -4.61
CA ILE A 54 -1.92 -15.27 -3.92
C ILE A 54 -1.56 -14.94 -2.46
N GLY A 55 -1.20 -13.70 -2.15
CA GLY A 55 -0.91 -13.26 -0.80
C GLY A 55 -2.14 -13.34 0.10
N VAL A 56 -3.28 -12.88 -0.43
CA VAL A 56 -4.60 -12.97 0.22
C VAL A 56 -5.03 -14.43 0.36
N LEU A 57 -4.93 -15.23 -0.70
CA LEU A 57 -5.29 -16.65 -0.66
C LEU A 57 -4.49 -17.40 0.43
N MET A 58 -3.19 -17.17 0.50
CA MET A 58 -2.34 -17.77 1.53
C MET A 58 -2.74 -17.34 2.93
N GLU A 59 -2.93 -16.04 3.17
CA GLU A 59 -3.11 -15.44 4.50
C GLU A 59 -4.51 -15.63 5.08
N TYR A 60 -5.53 -15.58 4.23
CA TYR A 60 -6.94 -15.62 4.65
C TYR A 60 -7.63 -16.96 4.35
N CYS A 61 -6.98 -17.90 3.65
CA CYS A 61 -7.55 -19.22 3.39
C CYS A 61 -6.59 -20.34 3.80
N LEU A 62 -5.43 -20.47 3.12
CA LEU A 62 -4.58 -21.65 3.23
C LEU A 62 -3.99 -21.79 4.64
N TYR A 63 -3.46 -20.70 5.19
CA TYR A 63 -2.85 -20.67 6.52
C TYR A 63 -3.87 -20.88 7.66
N PRO A 64 -5.02 -20.16 7.69
CA PRO A 64 -6.07 -20.44 8.66
C PRO A 64 -6.52 -21.91 8.64
N LEU A 65 -6.87 -22.45 7.47
CA LEU A 65 -7.35 -23.84 7.35
C LEU A 65 -6.29 -24.86 7.82
N TYR A 66 -5.02 -24.60 7.51
CA TYR A 66 -3.93 -25.44 7.99
C TYR A 66 -3.81 -25.45 9.53
N VAL A 67 -3.98 -24.28 10.17
CA VAL A 67 -3.93 -24.16 11.63
C VAL A 67 -5.19 -24.71 12.31
N GLU A 68 -6.35 -24.59 11.66
CA GLU A 68 -7.63 -25.16 12.11
C GLU A 68 -7.70 -26.69 11.97
N GLY A 69 -6.76 -27.32 11.26
CA GLY A 69 -6.54 -28.77 11.30
C GLY A 69 -6.41 -29.44 9.94
N ASP A 70 -6.67 -28.76 8.83
CA ASP A 70 -6.51 -29.32 7.49
C ASP A 70 -5.04 -29.33 7.07
N ARG A 71 -4.27 -30.28 7.59
CA ARG A 71 -2.83 -30.41 7.28
C ARG A 71 -2.58 -30.85 5.83
N ASP A 72 -3.55 -31.50 5.19
CA ASP A 72 -3.43 -31.98 3.80
C ASP A 72 -3.48 -30.82 2.78
N ILE A 73 -3.97 -29.64 3.16
CA ILE A 73 -3.99 -28.45 2.30
C ILE A 73 -2.59 -28.07 1.77
N ALA A 74 -1.53 -28.34 2.53
CA ALA A 74 -0.15 -28.13 2.08
C ALA A 74 0.19 -29.03 0.89
N ARG A 75 -0.21 -30.31 0.95
CA ARG A 75 -0.01 -31.28 -0.15
C ARG A 75 -0.85 -30.92 -1.37
N ARG A 76 -2.11 -30.52 -1.18
CA ARG A 76 -2.99 -30.09 -2.28
C ARG A 76 -2.46 -28.81 -2.94
N THR A 77 -2.00 -27.85 -2.15
CA THR A 77 -1.33 -26.63 -2.63
C THR A 77 -0.11 -26.98 -3.49
N PHE A 78 0.78 -27.85 -3.00
CA PHE A 78 1.93 -28.30 -3.79
C PHE A 78 1.50 -28.94 -5.12
N ALA A 79 0.50 -29.81 -5.12
CA ALA A 79 0.02 -30.47 -6.32
C ALA A 79 -0.51 -29.48 -7.38
N ILE A 80 -1.25 -28.45 -6.94
CA ILE A 80 -1.75 -27.38 -7.83
C ILE A 80 -0.58 -26.56 -8.40
N LEU A 81 0.35 -26.13 -7.54
CA LEU A 81 1.52 -25.36 -7.98
C LEU A 81 2.41 -26.17 -8.93
N LYS A 82 2.52 -27.47 -8.71
CA LYS A 82 3.24 -28.39 -9.60
C LYS A 82 2.58 -28.50 -10.96
N ASP A 83 1.25 -28.69 -11.04
CA ASP A 83 0.49 -28.67 -12.30
C ASP A 83 0.73 -27.37 -13.06
N PHE A 84 0.65 -26.24 -12.36
CA PHE A 84 0.83 -24.93 -12.97
C PHE A 84 2.25 -24.71 -13.47
N SER A 85 3.26 -25.13 -12.70
CA SER A 85 4.68 -25.00 -13.07
C SER A 85 5.06 -25.75 -14.35
N LEU A 86 4.33 -26.83 -14.66
CA LEU A 86 4.52 -27.65 -15.86
C LEU A 86 3.76 -27.11 -17.08
N SER A 87 2.97 -26.06 -16.91
CA SER A 87 2.15 -25.48 -17.97
C SER A 87 2.91 -24.45 -18.81
N VAL A 88 2.44 -24.21 -20.03
CA VAL A 88 2.83 -23.05 -20.86
C VAL A 88 1.80 -21.92 -20.78
N ASP A 89 0.78 -22.05 -19.93
CA ASP A 89 -0.20 -20.99 -19.68
C ASP A 89 0.43 -19.91 -18.80
N LEU A 90 0.39 -18.66 -19.28
CA LEU A 90 1.05 -17.54 -18.60
C LEU A 90 0.44 -17.24 -17.23
N VAL A 91 -0.88 -17.34 -17.09
CA VAL A 91 -1.57 -17.08 -15.82
C VAL A 91 -1.20 -18.16 -14.80
N LYS A 92 -1.15 -19.43 -15.22
CA LYS A 92 -0.69 -20.51 -14.34
C LYS A 92 0.75 -20.28 -13.87
N LEU A 93 1.67 -19.98 -14.79
CA LEU A 93 3.07 -19.74 -14.45
C LEU A 93 3.21 -18.54 -13.50
N ASP A 94 2.49 -17.45 -13.79
CA ASP A 94 2.47 -16.23 -13.00
C ASP A 94 2.06 -16.50 -11.54
N LYS A 95 0.97 -17.27 -11.34
CA LYS A 95 0.50 -17.61 -10.00
C LYS A 95 1.46 -18.49 -9.20
N VAL A 96 2.23 -19.35 -9.85
CA VAL A 96 3.28 -20.13 -9.14
C VAL A 96 4.47 -19.24 -8.80
N THR A 97 4.89 -18.37 -9.72
CA THR A 97 5.99 -17.43 -9.44
C THR A 97 5.63 -16.46 -8.31
N ASP A 98 4.38 -15.98 -8.26
CA ASP A 98 3.85 -15.16 -7.16
C ASP A 98 3.90 -15.90 -5.83
N TYR A 99 3.44 -17.15 -5.80
CA TYR A 99 3.46 -17.97 -4.59
C TYR A 99 4.88 -18.10 -4.03
N ILE A 100 5.85 -18.46 -4.89
CA ILE A 100 7.26 -18.60 -4.52
C ILE A 100 7.80 -17.27 -3.99
N PHE A 101 7.55 -16.18 -4.71
CA PHE A 101 8.02 -14.85 -4.34
C PHE A 101 7.48 -14.40 -2.97
N ILE A 102 6.17 -14.55 -2.75
CA ILE A 102 5.50 -14.17 -1.51
C ILE A 102 5.99 -15.04 -0.35
N GLN A 103 6.10 -16.36 -0.54
CA GLN A 103 6.64 -17.27 0.46
C GLN A 103 8.07 -16.87 0.85
N ASN A 104 8.95 -16.67 -0.13
CA ASN A 104 10.36 -16.29 0.11
C ASN A 104 10.48 -14.93 0.81
N ARG A 105 9.66 -13.95 0.42
CA ARG A 105 9.62 -12.65 1.08
C ARG A 105 9.14 -12.76 2.53
N ARG A 106 8.14 -13.59 2.80
CA ARG A 106 7.65 -13.87 4.16
C ARG A 106 8.70 -14.61 5.00
N LEU A 107 9.41 -15.59 4.45
CA LEU A 107 10.50 -16.30 5.13
C LEU A 107 11.68 -15.39 5.51
N ARG A 108 11.91 -14.28 4.80
CA ARG A 108 12.90 -13.26 5.20
C ARG A 108 12.43 -12.39 6.37
N ARG A 109 11.12 -12.32 6.64
CA ARG A 109 10.52 -11.45 7.67
C ARG A 109 10.14 -12.23 8.93
N TYR A 110 9.68 -13.47 8.75
CA TYR A 110 9.10 -14.29 9.80
C TYR A 110 9.94 -15.54 10.10
N THR A 111 10.02 -15.94 11.36
CA THR A 111 10.79 -17.12 11.80
C THR A 111 10.14 -18.45 11.43
N SER A 112 8.82 -18.44 11.20
CA SER A 112 8.05 -19.61 10.78
C SER A 112 6.78 -19.16 10.06
N LEU A 113 6.32 -20.00 9.14
CA LEU A 113 5.03 -19.90 8.47
C LEU A 113 4.20 -21.13 8.86
N PRO A 114 2.86 -21.07 8.76
CA PRO A 114 2.01 -22.22 9.06
C PRO A 114 2.44 -23.48 8.32
N PHE A 115 2.70 -23.38 7.01
CA PHE A 115 3.43 -24.40 6.26
C PHE A 115 4.31 -23.75 5.19
N ILE A 116 5.25 -24.52 4.66
CA ILE A 116 6.20 -24.11 3.62
C ILE A 116 6.12 -25.15 2.50
N ILE A 117 6.08 -24.68 1.26
CA ILE A 117 6.18 -25.53 0.08
C ILE A 117 7.64 -25.57 -0.37
N GLU A 118 8.18 -26.77 -0.59
CA GLU A 118 9.50 -26.95 -1.21
C GLU A 118 9.44 -26.54 -2.68
N THR A 119 10.32 -25.62 -3.09
CA THR A 119 10.21 -24.95 -4.39
C THR A 119 11.15 -25.51 -5.45
N ASP A 120 12.11 -26.37 -5.11
CA ASP A 120 13.18 -26.79 -6.02
C ASP A 120 12.64 -27.42 -7.32
N GLU A 121 11.66 -28.33 -7.20
CA GLU A 121 11.00 -28.93 -8.35
C GLU A 121 10.18 -27.89 -9.15
N LEU A 122 9.49 -26.98 -8.46
CA LEU A 122 8.66 -25.95 -9.10
C LEU A 122 9.52 -24.96 -9.89
N VAL A 123 10.63 -24.50 -9.31
CA VAL A 123 11.59 -23.59 -9.93
C VAL A 123 12.16 -24.21 -11.21
N LYS A 124 12.57 -25.48 -11.16
CA LYS A 124 13.04 -26.20 -12.34
C LYS A 124 11.98 -26.26 -13.42
N ASN A 125 10.74 -26.63 -13.07
CA ASN A 125 9.63 -26.72 -14.01
C ASN A 125 9.33 -25.35 -14.67
N ILE A 126 9.31 -24.28 -13.87
CA ILE A 126 9.06 -22.91 -14.36
C ILE A 126 10.12 -22.51 -15.41
N ILE A 127 11.40 -22.74 -15.13
CA ILE A 127 12.49 -22.40 -16.08
C ILE A 127 12.30 -23.17 -17.41
N GLU A 128 12.01 -24.47 -17.34
CA GLU A 128 11.73 -25.28 -18.54
C GLU A 128 10.49 -24.79 -19.29
N SER A 129 9.40 -24.48 -18.57
CA SER A 129 8.15 -24.03 -19.16
C SER A 129 8.27 -22.67 -19.84
N ILE A 130 8.96 -21.72 -19.20
CA ILE A 130 9.24 -20.40 -19.78
C ILE A 130 10.07 -20.54 -21.06
N SER A 131 11.05 -21.45 -21.09
CA SER A 131 11.88 -21.67 -22.28
C SER A 131 11.09 -22.17 -23.50
N LYS A 132 9.90 -22.76 -23.27
CA LYS A 132 9.00 -23.30 -24.30
C LYS A 132 7.90 -22.33 -24.74
N LEU A 133 7.81 -21.13 -24.14
CA LEU A 133 6.82 -20.13 -24.51
C LEU A 133 7.01 -19.68 -25.96
N SER A 134 5.89 -19.51 -26.68
CA SER A 134 5.90 -19.00 -28.05
C SER A 134 6.23 -17.51 -28.11
N ASP A 135 6.69 -17.03 -29.28
CA ASP A 135 6.97 -15.62 -29.51
C ASP A 135 5.76 -14.70 -29.27
N GLY A 136 4.53 -15.22 -29.50
CA GLY A 136 3.31 -14.49 -29.21
C GLY A 136 3.11 -14.28 -27.71
N GLN A 137 3.31 -15.33 -26.91
CA GLN A 137 3.21 -15.26 -25.46
C GLN A 137 4.29 -14.37 -24.84
N LYS A 138 5.50 -14.38 -25.41
CA LYS A 138 6.60 -13.52 -24.94
C LYS A 138 6.36 -12.02 -25.15
N LYS A 139 5.32 -11.63 -25.90
CA LYS A 139 4.89 -10.23 -26.05
C LYS A 139 3.85 -9.80 -25.01
N ASP A 140 3.32 -10.74 -24.24
CA ASP A 140 2.32 -10.48 -23.21
C ASP A 140 2.98 -9.85 -21.96
N TRP A 141 2.23 -9.01 -21.25
CA TRP A 141 2.71 -8.34 -20.04
C TRP A 141 2.99 -9.34 -18.90
N LEU A 142 2.30 -10.48 -18.85
CA LEU A 142 2.56 -11.55 -17.88
C LEU A 142 3.96 -12.14 -18.07
N TYR A 143 4.45 -12.24 -19.31
CA TYR A 143 5.82 -12.71 -19.55
C TYR A 143 6.86 -11.74 -18.97
N GLN A 144 6.59 -10.43 -18.96
CA GLN A 144 7.43 -9.47 -18.25
C GLN A 144 7.40 -9.73 -16.73
N GLY A 145 6.24 -10.03 -16.15
CA GLY A 145 6.11 -10.47 -14.75
C GLY A 145 6.98 -11.68 -14.43
N LEU A 146 6.92 -12.72 -15.27
CA LEU A 146 7.74 -13.92 -15.15
C LEU A 146 9.25 -13.60 -15.22
N CYS A 147 9.68 -12.78 -16.17
CA CYS A 147 11.08 -12.37 -16.27
C CYS A 147 11.55 -11.58 -15.05
N ASN A 148 10.70 -10.69 -14.52
CA ASN A 148 10.99 -9.94 -13.29
C ASN A 148 11.14 -10.88 -12.08
N ALA A 149 10.31 -11.92 -11.98
CA ALA A 149 10.42 -12.92 -10.92
C ALA A 149 11.75 -13.69 -10.99
N LEU A 150 12.15 -14.12 -12.19
CA LEU A 150 13.44 -14.77 -12.46
C LEU A 150 14.63 -13.85 -12.11
N GLU A 151 14.51 -12.56 -12.39
CA GLU A 151 15.56 -11.58 -12.10
C GLU A 151 15.68 -11.25 -10.60
N CYS A 152 14.55 -11.12 -9.90
CA CYS A 152 14.48 -10.66 -8.51
C CYS A 152 14.75 -11.76 -7.47
N ASP A 153 14.33 -13.01 -7.74
CA ASP A 153 14.50 -14.10 -6.80
C ASP A 153 15.72 -14.96 -7.14
N PRO A 154 16.76 -15.03 -6.28
CA PRO A 154 17.97 -15.81 -6.57
C PRO A 154 17.74 -17.32 -6.69
N VAL A 155 16.59 -17.86 -6.27
CA VAL A 155 16.30 -19.30 -6.39
C VAL A 155 16.38 -19.80 -7.83
N TYR A 156 15.96 -18.98 -8.80
CA TYR A 156 15.98 -19.38 -10.22
C TYR A 156 17.41 -19.51 -10.76
N ARG A 157 18.27 -18.51 -10.52
CA ARG A 157 19.69 -18.57 -10.93
C ARG A 157 20.45 -19.69 -10.22
N LYS A 158 20.14 -19.95 -8.95
CA LYS A 158 20.73 -21.09 -8.22
C LYS A 158 20.34 -22.44 -8.82
N CYS A 159 19.16 -22.53 -9.43
CA CYS A 159 18.69 -23.75 -10.08
C CYS A 159 19.34 -23.97 -11.45
N ASP A 160 19.34 -22.96 -12.32
CA ASP A 160 19.93 -23.03 -13.67
C ASP A 160 20.31 -21.62 -14.17
N GLU A 161 21.52 -21.18 -13.84
CA GLU A 161 22.03 -19.84 -14.20
C GLU A 161 22.07 -19.64 -15.72
N GLU A 162 22.54 -20.64 -16.47
CA GLU A 162 22.70 -20.54 -17.92
C GLU A 162 21.35 -20.31 -18.61
N LYS A 163 20.32 -21.10 -18.26
CA LYS A 163 18.98 -20.93 -18.85
C LYS A 163 18.34 -19.62 -18.43
N VAL A 164 18.46 -19.24 -17.16
CA VAL A 164 17.87 -17.99 -16.66
C VAL A 164 18.49 -16.79 -17.38
N GLU A 165 19.82 -16.71 -17.49
CA GLU A 165 20.49 -15.61 -18.18
C GLU A 165 20.16 -15.58 -19.67
N LYS A 166 20.00 -16.75 -20.31
CA LYS A 166 19.51 -16.82 -21.70
C LYS A 166 18.11 -16.24 -21.86
N ILE A 167 17.17 -16.61 -20.98
CA ILE A 167 15.79 -16.10 -20.99
C ILE A 167 15.79 -14.57 -20.78
N LEU A 168 16.50 -14.09 -19.76
CA LEU A 168 16.55 -12.66 -19.41
C LEU A 168 17.23 -11.83 -20.50
N LYS A 169 18.28 -12.35 -21.13
CA LYS A 169 18.93 -11.70 -22.28
C LYS A 169 17.96 -11.57 -23.45
N GLU A 170 17.29 -12.67 -23.82
CA GLU A 170 16.31 -12.65 -24.90
C GLU A 170 15.17 -11.67 -24.61
N PHE A 171 14.66 -11.66 -23.37
CA PHE A 171 13.66 -10.70 -22.91
C PHE A 171 14.13 -9.26 -23.12
N LYS A 172 15.30 -8.90 -22.60
CA LYS A 172 15.88 -7.55 -22.68
C LYS A 172 16.13 -7.08 -24.12
N GLU A 173 16.54 -7.99 -25.01
CA GLU A 173 16.87 -7.64 -26.40
C GLU A 173 15.64 -7.57 -27.33
N LYS A 174 14.61 -8.41 -27.12
CA LYS A 174 13.51 -8.57 -28.08
C LYS A 174 12.15 -8.07 -27.61
N TYR A 175 11.85 -8.20 -26.32
CA TYR A 175 10.48 -8.03 -25.80
C TYR A 175 10.37 -6.95 -24.75
N TYR A 176 11.47 -6.60 -24.08
CA TYR A 176 11.52 -5.51 -23.13
C TYR A 176 11.35 -4.18 -23.87
N ASN A 177 10.09 -3.76 -23.94
CA ASN A 177 9.74 -2.42 -24.31
C ASN A 177 9.49 -1.67 -23.00
N PRO A 178 10.49 -0.99 -22.42
CA PRO A 178 10.26 -0.20 -21.22
C PRO A 178 9.07 0.70 -21.51
N PRO A 179 8.10 0.85 -20.58
CA PRO A 179 7.03 1.79 -20.79
C PRO A 179 7.68 3.10 -21.24
N LYS A 180 7.31 3.58 -22.45
CA LYS A 180 7.67 4.94 -22.85
C LYS A 180 7.32 5.78 -21.65
N VAL A 181 8.29 6.54 -21.16
CA VAL A 181 8.08 7.45 -20.03
C VAL A 181 7.04 8.47 -20.47
N VAL A 182 5.77 8.09 -20.45
CA VAL A 182 4.72 8.98 -20.05
C VAL A 182 5.18 9.31 -18.65
N LYS A 183 5.61 10.55 -18.43
CA LYS A 183 5.86 11.04 -17.09
C LYS A 183 4.59 10.72 -16.30
N THR A 184 4.58 9.63 -15.56
CA THR A 184 3.66 9.47 -14.45
C THR A 184 4.11 10.55 -13.51
N ILE A 185 3.53 11.74 -13.64
CA ILE A 185 3.50 12.68 -12.54
C ILE A 185 2.55 12.01 -11.54
N LYS A 186 3.02 10.96 -10.86
CA LYS A 186 2.72 10.88 -9.43
C LYS A 186 3.52 12.05 -8.87
N THR A 187 2.93 13.24 -8.91
CA THR A 187 3.21 14.21 -7.87
C THR A 187 2.94 13.41 -6.61
N VAL A 188 4.01 13.03 -5.91
CA VAL A 188 3.88 12.58 -4.54
C VAL A 188 3.34 13.82 -3.86
N GLU A 189 2.01 13.88 -3.70
CA GLU A 189 1.41 14.94 -2.91
C GLU A 189 2.11 14.87 -1.56
N LYS A 190 2.63 16.01 -1.14
CA LYS A 190 3.36 16.19 0.12
C LYS A 190 2.72 17.38 0.79
N ILE A 191 2.69 17.37 2.12
CA ILE A 191 2.15 18.50 2.87
C ILE A 191 3.18 19.62 2.80
N GLU A 192 2.88 20.68 2.06
CA GLU A 192 3.66 21.91 2.01
C GLU A 192 2.98 22.95 2.91
N LEU A 193 3.46 23.03 4.15
CA LEU A 193 3.02 24.03 5.10
C LEU A 193 4.26 24.58 5.81
N ASP A 194 4.59 25.84 5.57
CA ASP A 194 5.68 26.50 6.30
C ASP A 194 5.23 26.76 7.74
N VAL A 195 5.87 26.05 8.67
CA VAL A 195 5.55 26.10 10.10
C VAL A 195 6.30 27.21 10.84
N THR A 196 7.26 27.87 10.17
CA THR A 196 8.19 28.82 10.80
C THR A 196 7.81 30.29 10.60
N SER A 197 7.07 30.60 9.54
CA SER A 197 6.66 31.96 9.22
C SER A 197 5.19 32.23 9.58
N ILE A 198 4.87 33.53 9.68
CA ILE A 198 3.50 34.03 9.75
C ILE A 198 3.12 34.44 8.32
N ASP A 199 2.04 33.86 7.78
CA ASP A 199 1.64 34.07 6.38
C ASP A 199 1.23 35.53 6.13
N ALA A 200 0.34 36.06 6.95
CA ALA A 200 0.00 37.47 6.96
C ALA A 200 -0.51 37.92 8.33
N MET A 201 -0.41 39.22 8.60
CA MET A 201 -0.95 39.85 9.80
C MET A 201 -1.48 41.25 9.48
N GLY A 202 -2.52 41.65 10.19
CA GLY A 202 -3.17 42.94 10.01
C GLY A 202 -3.95 43.37 11.24
N VAL A 203 -4.43 44.60 11.21
CA VAL A 203 -5.35 45.14 12.22
C VAL A 203 -6.71 45.25 11.55
N ALA A 204 -7.71 44.58 12.12
CA ALA A 204 -9.09 44.65 11.68
C ALA A 204 -9.92 45.25 12.82
N ASP A 205 -10.61 46.35 12.53
CA ASP A 205 -11.40 47.15 13.49
C ASP A 205 -10.66 47.46 14.81
N ASP A 206 -10.73 46.57 15.79
CA ASP A 206 -10.26 46.68 17.17
C ASP A 206 -9.31 45.55 17.64
N HIS A 207 -8.94 44.61 16.76
CA HIS A 207 -8.10 43.46 17.11
C HIS A 207 -6.95 43.24 16.14
N LEU A 208 -5.93 42.54 16.63
CA LEU A 208 -4.85 42.02 15.80
C LEU A 208 -5.32 40.69 15.19
N GLU A 209 -5.24 40.57 13.87
CA GLU A 209 -5.57 39.34 13.14
C GLU A 209 -4.34 38.78 12.41
N LEU A 210 -4.07 37.49 12.61
CA LEU A 210 -3.04 36.73 11.90
C LEU A 210 -3.72 35.70 11.00
N LEU A 211 -3.44 35.76 9.71
CA LEU A 211 -3.97 34.82 8.72
C LEU A 211 -3.04 33.60 8.62
N LEU A 212 -3.62 32.40 8.65
CA LEU A 212 -2.97 31.12 8.36
C LEU A 212 -3.66 30.53 7.14
N ILE A 213 -2.92 30.31 6.06
CA ILE A 213 -3.43 29.76 4.81
C ILE A 213 -2.96 28.31 4.70
N ASP A 214 -3.91 27.39 4.57
CA ASP A 214 -3.63 25.99 4.29
C ASP A 214 -4.13 25.58 2.90
N GLU A 215 -3.18 25.40 1.99
CA GLU A 215 -3.43 25.05 0.58
C GLU A 215 -3.38 23.52 0.34
N ASN A 216 -3.19 22.71 1.39
CA ASN A 216 -2.97 21.28 1.24
C ASN A 216 -4.27 20.50 1.14
N LYS A 217 -4.26 19.45 0.31
CA LYS A 217 -5.35 18.47 0.28
C LYS A 217 -5.30 17.57 1.51
N TRP A 218 -6.48 17.27 2.04
CA TRP A 218 -6.65 16.31 3.13
C TRP A 218 -6.70 14.88 2.58
N ILE A 219 -5.54 14.24 2.50
CA ILE A 219 -5.37 12.87 1.99
C ILE A 219 -5.19 11.91 3.17
N GLU A 220 -5.98 10.84 3.22
CA GLU A 220 -5.96 9.84 4.31
C GLU A 220 -4.53 9.33 4.63
N SER A 221 -3.71 9.05 3.61
CA SER A 221 -2.35 8.54 3.81
C SER A 221 -1.32 9.57 4.31
N LEU A 222 -1.65 10.87 4.27
CA LEU A 222 -0.78 11.97 4.72
C LEU A 222 -1.38 12.74 5.90
N GLU A 223 -2.55 12.34 6.37
CA GLU A 223 -3.31 13.08 7.38
C GLU A 223 -2.52 13.26 8.68
N GLU A 224 -1.78 12.24 9.11
CA GLU A 224 -0.92 12.32 10.30
C GLU A 224 0.19 13.38 10.15
N GLU A 225 0.85 13.44 8.97
CA GLU A 225 1.85 14.47 8.68
C GLU A 225 1.23 15.87 8.61
N HIS A 226 0.03 15.97 8.02
CA HIS A 226 -0.68 17.23 7.89
C HIS A 226 -1.07 17.79 9.25
N LEU A 227 -1.66 16.97 10.11
CA LEU A 227 -2.02 17.34 11.48
C LEU A 227 -0.79 17.78 12.28
N LEU A 228 0.34 17.09 12.14
CA LEU A 228 1.59 17.46 12.81
C LEU A 228 2.08 18.86 12.37
N LYS A 229 2.15 19.13 11.07
CA LYS A 229 2.58 20.43 10.56
C LYS A 229 1.61 21.55 10.93
N LEU A 230 0.31 21.27 10.88
CA LEU A 230 -0.70 22.25 11.25
C LEU A 230 -0.60 22.60 12.74
N GLN A 231 -0.34 21.60 13.60
CA GLN A 231 -0.06 21.81 15.01
C GLN A 231 1.21 22.66 15.22
N GLU A 232 2.30 22.34 14.55
CA GLU A 232 3.55 23.11 14.61
C GLU A 232 3.34 24.57 14.19
N LYS A 233 2.61 24.80 13.08
CA LYS A 233 2.32 26.16 12.59
C LYS A 233 1.46 26.94 13.58
N LEU A 234 0.38 26.34 14.10
CA LEU A 234 -0.47 27.01 15.09
C LEU A 234 0.29 27.33 16.38
N ASN A 235 1.17 26.43 16.84
CA ASN A 235 2.04 26.69 17.98
C ASN A 235 3.00 27.87 17.71
N ASN A 236 3.54 28.00 16.49
CA ASN A 236 4.36 29.14 16.10
C ASN A 236 3.56 30.46 16.14
N TYR A 237 2.31 30.46 15.68
CA TYR A 237 1.43 31.63 15.72
C TYR A 237 1.11 32.04 17.17
N ILE A 238 0.77 31.07 18.02
CA ILE A 238 0.53 31.31 19.45
C ILE A 238 1.80 31.89 20.09
N TYR A 239 2.96 31.28 19.83
CA TYR A 239 4.22 31.76 20.34
C TYR A 239 4.55 33.19 19.87
N PHE A 240 4.31 33.51 18.60
CA PHE A 240 4.51 34.85 18.04
C PHE A 240 3.68 35.91 18.78
N LEU A 241 2.43 35.58 19.12
CA LEU A 241 1.54 36.44 19.90
C LEU A 241 1.99 36.56 21.36
N GLU A 242 2.29 35.46 22.02
CA GLU A 242 2.72 35.43 23.43
C GLU A 242 4.06 36.15 23.65
N SER A 243 4.99 35.99 22.72
CA SER A 243 6.30 36.67 22.72
C SER A 243 6.22 38.12 22.23
N LYS A 244 5.02 38.62 21.89
CA LYS A 244 4.75 40.02 21.53
C LYS A 244 5.57 40.53 20.34
N GLN A 245 5.88 39.65 19.39
CA GLN A 245 6.71 40.01 18.22
C GLN A 245 6.05 41.05 17.30
N TYR A 246 4.74 41.25 17.39
CA TYR A 246 4.01 42.27 16.63
C TYR A 246 4.15 43.71 17.16
N VAL A 247 4.63 43.89 18.40
CA VAL A 247 4.51 45.16 19.14
C VAL A 247 5.29 46.30 18.50
N GLU A 248 6.48 46.02 17.94
CA GLU A 248 7.28 47.05 17.27
C GLU A 248 6.52 47.68 16.09
N ARG A 249 5.69 46.89 15.40
CA ARG A 249 4.98 47.31 14.19
C ARG A 249 3.58 47.86 14.46
N TYR A 250 2.86 47.29 15.44
CA TYR A 250 1.43 47.59 15.65
C TYR A 250 1.11 48.15 17.04
N GLY A 251 2.08 48.19 17.96
CA GLY A 251 1.85 48.46 19.37
C GLY A 251 1.18 47.29 20.09
N ASP A 252 0.90 47.45 21.39
CA ASP A 252 0.36 46.39 22.26
C ASP A 252 -1.02 46.72 22.83
N LYS A 253 -1.86 47.41 22.05
CA LYS A 253 -3.19 47.87 22.49
C LYS A 253 -4.30 47.11 21.78
N PHE A 254 -4.39 45.81 22.04
CA PHE A 254 -5.43 44.95 21.49
C PHE A 254 -6.09 44.14 22.62
N ASP A 255 -7.42 44.25 22.72
CA ASP A 255 -8.22 43.48 23.69
C ASP A 255 -8.38 42.01 23.25
N LYS A 256 -8.23 41.75 21.95
CA LYS A 256 -8.30 40.41 21.35
C LYS A 256 -7.24 40.23 20.27
N LYS A 257 -6.79 39.00 20.14
CA LYS A 257 -5.89 38.53 19.09
C LYS A 257 -6.55 37.35 18.39
N VAL A 258 -6.67 37.40 17.06
CA VAL A 258 -7.37 36.38 16.28
C VAL A 258 -6.36 35.68 15.39
N ILE A 259 -6.27 34.37 15.52
CA ILE A 259 -5.66 33.51 14.50
C ILE A 259 -6.81 33.10 13.58
N HIS A 260 -6.77 33.56 12.35
CA HIS A 260 -7.76 33.24 11.33
C HIS A 260 -7.15 32.22 10.37
N ILE A 261 -7.68 30.99 10.38
CA ILE A 261 -7.26 29.94 9.46
C ILE A 261 -8.25 29.77 8.32
N THR A 262 -7.74 29.77 7.09
CA THR A 262 -8.47 29.51 5.85
C THR A 262 -7.94 28.26 5.16
N PHE A 263 -8.82 27.51 4.52
CA PHE A 263 -8.47 26.26 3.83
C PHE A 263 -8.83 26.33 2.35
N GLN A 264 -7.90 25.92 1.48
CA GLN A 264 -8.21 25.68 0.06
C GLN A 264 -9.07 24.43 -0.14
N TYR A 265 -8.86 23.41 0.69
CA TYR A 265 -9.60 22.14 0.65
C TYR A 265 -10.21 21.84 2.02
N SER A 266 -11.45 21.33 2.02
CA SER A 266 -12.15 20.99 3.27
C SER A 266 -11.32 20.05 4.16
N PRO A 267 -11.12 20.38 5.44
CA PRO A 267 -10.50 19.48 6.41
C PRO A 267 -11.26 18.17 6.59
N SER A 268 -10.54 17.14 7.02
CA SER A 268 -11.16 15.89 7.45
C SER A 268 -11.83 16.02 8.83
N ASP A 269 -12.62 15.02 9.23
CA ASP A 269 -13.22 14.96 10.57
C ASP A 269 -12.17 15.05 11.69
N ASN A 270 -11.00 14.44 11.49
CA ASN A 270 -9.87 14.53 12.43
C ASN A 270 -9.28 15.95 12.46
N GLY A 271 -9.15 16.61 11.31
CA GLY A 271 -8.76 18.01 11.21
C GLY A 271 -9.71 18.96 11.93
N LEU A 272 -11.01 18.80 11.71
CA LEU A 272 -12.05 19.58 12.39
C LEU A 272 -12.04 19.35 13.91
N ALA A 273 -11.90 18.08 14.35
CA ALA A 273 -11.78 17.75 15.76
C ALA A 273 -10.54 18.38 16.40
N PHE A 274 -9.39 18.37 15.70
CA PHE A 274 -8.17 19.04 16.14
C PHE A 274 -8.37 20.56 16.30
N LEU A 275 -8.96 21.23 15.30
CA LEU A 275 -9.24 22.67 15.36
C LEU A 275 -10.18 23.02 16.53
N ALA A 276 -11.19 22.19 16.80
CA ALA A 276 -12.08 22.37 17.94
C ALA A 276 -11.33 22.27 19.30
N VAL A 277 -10.34 21.37 19.40
CA VAL A 277 -9.46 21.28 20.58
C VAL A 277 -8.62 22.54 20.74
N VAL A 278 -8.07 23.08 19.64
CA VAL A 278 -7.29 24.34 19.68
C VAL A 278 -8.18 25.50 20.10
N GLN A 279 -9.37 25.65 19.51
CA GLN A 279 -10.35 26.66 19.92
C GLN A 279 -10.63 26.59 21.43
N LYS A 280 -10.90 25.39 21.95
CA LYS A 280 -11.13 25.18 23.38
C LYS A 280 -9.95 25.56 24.25
N THR A 281 -8.73 25.27 23.78
CA THR A 281 -7.49 25.59 24.50
C THR A 281 -7.29 27.10 24.64
N LEU A 282 -7.69 27.87 23.62
CA LEU A 282 -7.55 29.33 23.61
C LEU A 282 -8.68 30.07 24.37
N GLN A 283 -9.76 29.40 24.79
CA GLN A 283 -10.93 30.06 25.39
C GLN A 283 -10.65 30.93 26.63
N ASN A 284 -9.58 30.64 27.38
CA ASN A 284 -9.22 31.36 28.60
C ASN A 284 -8.08 32.37 28.40
N THR A 285 -7.72 32.68 27.16
CA THR A 285 -6.70 33.68 26.82
C THR A 285 -7.33 34.88 26.11
N ASP A 286 -6.52 35.87 25.77
CA ASP A 286 -6.90 36.98 24.88
C ASP A 286 -6.79 36.60 23.39
N MET A 287 -6.52 35.32 23.09
CA MET A 287 -6.42 34.76 21.75
C MET A 287 -7.68 33.98 21.38
N SER A 288 -7.95 33.88 20.08
CA SER A 288 -9.02 33.03 19.56
C SER A 288 -8.66 32.46 18.19
N LEU A 289 -9.19 31.28 17.87
CA LEU A 289 -9.06 30.67 16.55
C LEU A 289 -10.38 30.78 15.78
N LYS A 290 -10.36 31.51 14.67
CA LYS A 290 -11.44 31.61 13.69
C LYS A 290 -11.13 30.66 12.53
N VAL A 291 -12.07 29.77 12.20
CA VAL A 291 -11.92 28.79 11.11
C VAL A 291 -12.86 29.16 9.98
N GLU A 292 -12.31 29.33 8.77
CA GLU A 292 -13.06 29.56 7.54
C GLU A 292 -12.87 28.36 6.60
N LEU A 293 -13.98 27.70 6.26
CA LEU A 293 -14.02 26.54 5.37
C LEU A 293 -14.29 27.00 3.92
N PRO A 294 -13.78 26.29 2.91
CA PRO A 294 -14.10 26.59 1.52
C PRO A 294 -15.60 26.33 1.24
N GLU A 295 -16.15 27.09 0.29
CA GLU A 295 -17.54 26.93 -0.20
C GLU A 295 -17.79 25.62 -0.94
#